data_AF-A0A3C0UB98-F1
#
_entry.id   AF-A0A3C0UB98-F1
#
_cell.length_a   1.000
_cell.length_b   1.000
_cell.length_c   1.000
_cell.angle_alpha   90.00
_cell.angle_beta   90.00
_cell.angle_gamma   90.00
#
_symmetry.space_group_name_H-M   'P 1'
#
loop_
_entity.id
_entity.type
_entity.pdbx_description
1 polymer ?
#
loop_
_entity_poly.entity_id
_entity_poly.type
_entity_poly.pdbx_seq_one_letter_code
_entity_poly.pdbx_strand_id
1 'polypeptide(L)'
;LATGSENYWCINDKASDADKKATKDFLKWVVTDEDGIKALSSDMGLTTPFKSFNDVKSDNPLTQAAVEDQNSGKTAVSWNFTMMPSEEWKNQLGSALLEYAQGTGDWNAVKTAFVDGWKTEYDAAH
;
A
#
# COMPACT_ATOMS: atom_id res chain seq x y z
N LEU A 1 -9.25 1.42 -9.30
CA LEU A 1 -8.82 1.15 -7.91
C LEU A 1 -7.67 2.11 -7.58
N ALA A 2 -7.57 2.59 -6.33
CA ALA A 2 -6.31 3.18 -5.86
C ALA A 2 -5.44 2.02 -5.37
N THR A 3 -4.42 1.66 -6.13
CA THR A 3 -3.61 0.46 -5.86
C THR A 3 -2.17 0.85 -5.61
N GLY A 4 -1.62 0.43 -4.48
CA GLY A 4 -0.20 0.47 -4.16
C GLY A 4 0.08 -0.38 -2.92
N SER A 5 1.35 -0.68 -2.67
CA SER A 5 1.76 -1.38 -1.44
C SER A 5 2.47 -0.42 -0.51
N GLU A 6 1.92 -0.22 0.69
CA GLU A 6 2.67 0.37 1.81
C GLU A 6 3.62 -0.64 2.45
N ASN A 7 3.28 -1.92 2.30
CA ASN A 7 4.01 -3.03 2.88
C ASN A 7 5.06 -3.53 1.90
N TYR A 8 6.32 -3.40 2.29
CA TYR A 8 7.47 -3.94 1.59
C TYR A 8 8.37 -4.69 2.58
N TRP A 9 9.12 -5.66 2.07
CA TRP A 9 10.10 -6.39 2.85
C TRP A 9 11.45 -5.70 2.78
N CYS A 10 12.08 -5.50 3.94
CA CYS A 10 13.43 -4.99 4.05
C CYS A 10 14.36 -6.02 4.68
N ILE A 11 15.63 -5.96 4.32
CA ILE A 11 16.69 -6.71 4.99
C ILE A 11 17.45 -5.74 5.88
N ASN A 12 17.54 -6.05 7.17
CA ASN A 12 18.25 -5.25 8.14
C ASN A 12 19.76 -5.22 7.82
N ASP A 13 20.32 -4.04 7.55
CA ASP A 13 21.74 -3.88 7.23
C ASP A 13 22.67 -4.18 8.43
N LYS A 14 22.14 -4.16 9.65
CA LYS A 14 22.87 -4.44 10.91
C LYS A 14 22.91 -5.92 11.27
N ALA A 15 22.18 -6.77 10.55
CA ALA A 15 22.21 -8.22 10.78
C ALA A 15 23.53 -8.85 10.32
N SER A 16 23.82 -10.06 10.80
CA SER A 16 24.99 -10.83 10.34
C SER A 16 24.87 -11.18 8.86
N ASP A 17 25.99 -11.42 8.18
CA ASP A 17 25.98 -11.80 6.76
C ASP A 17 25.28 -13.15 6.54
N ALA A 18 25.38 -14.06 7.50
CA ALA A 18 24.66 -15.33 7.48
C ALA A 18 23.14 -15.11 7.51
N ASP A 19 22.65 -14.25 8.41
CA ASP A 19 21.22 -13.96 8.54
C ASP A 19 20.68 -13.19 7.34
N LYS A 20 21.46 -12.23 6.81
CA LYS A 20 21.10 -11.53 5.57
C LYS A 20 20.95 -12.49 4.41
N LYS A 21 21.86 -13.46 4.28
CA LYS A 21 21.80 -14.48 3.23
C LYS A 21 20.57 -15.38 3.43
N ALA A 22 20.36 -15.91 4.63
CA ALA A 22 19.21 -16.75 4.95
C ALA A 22 17.88 -16.02 4.67
N THR A 23 17.80 -14.73 5.03
CA THR A 23 16.63 -13.88 4.75
C THR A 23 16.41 -13.73 3.25
N LYS A 24 17.44 -13.44 2.46
CA LYS A 24 17.31 -13.35 0.98
C LYS A 24 16.83 -14.66 0.38
N ASP A 25 17.40 -15.77 0.82
CA ASP A 25 17.04 -17.11 0.33
C ASP A 25 15.58 -17.44 0.68
N PHE A 26 15.15 -17.14 1.91
CA PHE A 26 13.77 -17.32 2.35
C PHE A 26 12.78 -16.44 1.59
N LEU A 27 13.05 -15.13 1.45
CA LEU A 27 12.17 -14.21 0.71
C LEU A 27 12.07 -14.56 -0.78
N LYS A 28 13.14 -15.12 -1.37
CA LYS A 28 13.07 -15.66 -2.72
C LYS A 28 12.21 -16.92 -2.75
N TRP A 29 12.50 -17.87 -1.87
CA TRP A 29 11.75 -19.14 -1.79
C TRP A 29 10.25 -18.89 -1.64
N VAL A 30 9.84 -18.05 -0.70
CA VAL A 30 8.41 -17.84 -0.40
C VAL A 30 7.62 -17.31 -1.60
N VAL A 31 8.29 -16.58 -2.52
CA VAL A 31 7.61 -16.03 -3.71
C VAL A 31 7.83 -16.83 -4.98
N THR A 32 8.73 -17.81 -5.01
CA THR A 32 9.01 -18.59 -6.24
C THR A 32 8.72 -20.08 -6.14
N ASP A 33 8.66 -20.61 -4.91
CA ASP A 33 8.38 -22.03 -4.65
C ASP A 33 6.87 -22.26 -4.55
N GLU A 34 6.38 -23.41 -4.99
CA GLU A 34 4.94 -23.72 -5.02
C GLU A 34 4.32 -23.68 -3.62
N ASP A 35 5.01 -24.20 -2.60
CA ASP A 35 4.51 -24.20 -1.23
C ASP A 35 4.46 -22.77 -0.66
N GLY A 36 5.48 -21.96 -0.96
CA GLY A 36 5.53 -20.55 -0.57
C GLY A 36 4.42 -19.73 -1.24
N ILE A 37 4.23 -19.92 -2.54
CA ILE A 37 3.18 -19.27 -3.32
C ILE A 37 1.81 -19.65 -2.77
N LYS A 38 1.57 -20.94 -2.51
CA LYS A 38 0.30 -21.41 -1.93
C LYS A 38 0.04 -20.81 -0.55
N ALA A 39 1.05 -20.77 0.32
CA ALA A 39 0.93 -20.17 1.64
C ALA A 39 0.55 -18.68 1.55
N LEU A 40 1.21 -17.91 0.69
CA LEU A 40 0.91 -16.49 0.48
C LEU A 40 -0.46 -16.26 -0.13
N SER A 41 -0.79 -17.00 -1.18
CA SER A 41 -1.98 -16.75 -1.99
C SER A 41 -3.23 -17.41 -1.44
N SER A 42 -3.24 -18.72 -1.30
CA SER A 42 -4.44 -19.50 -0.95
C SER A 42 -4.68 -19.50 0.56
N ASP A 43 -3.65 -19.80 1.35
CA ASP A 43 -3.84 -19.99 2.80
C ASP A 43 -4.01 -18.66 3.53
N MET A 44 -3.24 -17.63 3.15
CA MET A 44 -3.35 -16.28 3.72
C MET A 44 -4.26 -15.34 2.91
N GLY A 45 -4.62 -15.69 1.66
CA GLY A 45 -5.51 -14.87 0.84
C GLY A 45 -4.85 -13.61 0.25
N LEU A 46 -3.51 -13.50 0.24
CA LEU A 46 -2.81 -12.29 -0.19
C LEU A 46 -2.54 -12.27 -1.69
N THR A 47 -2.60 -11.07 -2.28
CA THR A 47 -2.15 -10.81 -3.65
C THR A 47 -0.81 -10.09 -3.66
N THR A 48 0.09 -10.47 -4.56
CA THR A 48 1.42 -9.84 -4.67
C THR A 48 1.74 -9.47 -6.12
N PRO A 49 2.63 -8.50 -6.37
CA PRO A 49 2.99 -8.07 -7.73
C PRO A 49 4.14 -8.90 -8.35
N PHE A 50 4.53 -10.03 -7.76
CA PHE A 50 5.63 -10.84 -8.28
C PHE A 50 5.20 -11.66 -9.51
N LYS A 51 6.08 -11.75 -10.52
CA LYS A 51 5.79 -12.46 -11.79
C LYS A 51 5.40 -13.93 -11.60
N SER A 52 5.94 -14.58 -10.58
CA SER A 52 5.62 -15.96 -10.20
C SER A 52 4.17 -16.15 -9.77
N PHE A 53 3.44 -15.07 -9.45
CA PHE A 53 2.03 -15.11 -9.08
C PHE A 53 1.09 -14.80 -10.25
N ASN A 54 1.60 -14.60 -11.48
CA ASN A 54 0.76 -14.24 -12.63
C ASN A 54 -0.34 -15.26 -12.94
N ASP A 55 -0.06 -16.55 -12.70
CA ASP A 55 -1.00 -17.65 -12.96
C ASP A 55 -1.81 -18.03 -11.70
N VAL A 56 -1.53 -17.39 -10.56
CA VAL A 56 -2.23 -17.64 -9.31
C VAL A 56 -3.60 -16.98 -9.34
N LYS A 57 -4.63 -17.79 -9.15
CA LYS A 57 -6.01 -17.32 -9.10
C LYS A 57 -6.52 -17.38 -7.67
N SER A 58 -7.24 -16.33 -7.28
CA SER A 58 -7.96 -16.29 -6.01
C SER A 58 -9.43 -16.64 -6.24
N ASP A 59 -9.98 -17.49 -5.38
CA ASP A 59 -11.42 -17.78 -5.34
C ASP A 59 -12.19 -16.70 -4.56
N ASN A 60 -11.49 -15.71 -3.97
CA ASN A 60 -12.12 -14.58 -3.31
C ASN A 60 -12.74 -13.63 -4.36
N PRO A 61 -14.07 -13.44 -4.37
CA PRO A 61 -14.73 -12.59 -5.37
C PRO A 61 -14.30 -11.12 -5.31
N LEU A 62 -13.84 -10.63 -4.15
CA LEU A 62 -13.30 -9.27 -4.03
C LEU A 62 -11.96 -9.13 -4.75
N THR A 63 -11.11 -10.16 -4.68
CA THR A 63 -9.84 -10.20 -5.41
C THR A 63 -10.08 -10.27 -6.92
N GLN A 64 -11.04 -11.09 -7.35
CA GLN A 64 -11.43 -11.18 -8.77
C GLN A 64 -11.92 -9.84 -9.31
N ALA A 65 -12.83 -9.17 -8.59
CA ALA A 65 -13.32 -7.85 -8.96
C ALA A 65 -12.20 -6.79 -9.03
N ALA A 66 -11.22 -6.85 -8.12
CA ALA A 66 -10.06 -5.94 -8.14
C ALA A 66 -9.17 -6.17 -9.38
N VAL A 67 -8.93 -7.43 -9.76
CA VAL A 67 -8.19 -7.79 -10.99
C VAL A 67 -8.94 -7.36 -12.24
N GLU A 68 -10.26 -7.54 -12.29
CA GLU A 68 -11.11 -7.05 -13.38
C GLU A 68 -11.05 -5.51 -13.50
N ASP A 69 -11.13 -4.79 -12.37
CA ASP A 69 -11.03 -3.32 -12.37
C ASP A 69 -9.65 -2.85 -12.84
N GLN A 70 -8.58 -3.53 -12.46
CA GLN A 70 -7.22 -3.26 -12.97
C GLN A 70 -7.11 -3.43 -14.49
N ASN A 71 -7.84 -4.40 -15.06
CA ASN A 71 -7.86 -4.68 -16.50
C ASN A 71 -8.92 -3.86 -17.27
N SER A 72 -9.73 -3.05 -16.59
CA SER A 72 -10.87 -2.34 -17.19
C SER A 72 -10.48 -1.14 -18.07
N GLY A 73 -9.19 -0.81 -18.18
CA GLY A 73 -8.69 0.35 -18.92
C GLY A 73 -8.91 1.70 -18.22
N LYS A 74 -9.49 1.70 -17.01
CA LYS A 74 -9.63 2.92 -16.19
C LYS A 74 -8.25 3.42 -15.77
N THR A 75 -8.12 4.74 -15.66
CA THR A 75 -6.92 5.36 -15.09
C THR A 75 -6.76 4.93 -13.64
N ALA A 76 -5.65 4.26 -13.32
CA ALA A 76 -5.30 3.93 -11.95
C ALA A 76 -4.99 5.22 -11.18
N VAL A 77 -5.61 5.38 -10.01
CA VAL A 77 -5.24 6.45 -9.07
C VAL A 77 -4.01 5.95 -8.31
N SER A 78 -2.90 6.68 -8.41
CA SER A 78 -1.67 6.28 -7.71
C SER A 78 -1.85 6.42 -6.19
N TRP A 79 -1.43 5.38 -5.47
CA TRP A 79 -1.39 5.38 -4.01
C TRP A 79 -0.10 6.03 -3.53
N ASN A 80 -0.14 7.31 -3.17
CA ASN A 80 1.04 8.11 -2.82
C ASN A 80 1.18 8.35 -1.30
N PHE A 81 0.58 7.52 -0.45
CA PHE A 81 0.60 7.72 1.00
C PHE A 81 2.00 7.70 1.61
N THR A 82 2.94 6.95 1.03
CA THR A 82 4.36 6.97 1.48
C THR A 82 5.05 8.31 1.28
N MET A 83 4.44 9.23 0.52
CA MET A 83 4.99 10.56 0.23
C MET A 83 4.40 11.63 1.14
N MET A 84 3.50 11.28 2.06
CA MET A 84 2.90 12.26 2.97
C MET A 84 4.00 12.93 3.82
N PRO A 85 3.89 14.23 4.09
CA PRO A 85 4.95 14.98 4.74
C PRO A 85 5.11 14.64 6.22
N SER A 86 4.02 14.29 6.90
CA SER A 86 4.03 13.91 8.31
C SER A 86 2.76 13.13 8.69
N GLU A 87 2.80 12.48 9.85
CA GLU A 87 1.59 11.89 10.47
C GLU A 87 0.56 12.96 10.86
N GLU A 88 1.01 14.15 11.24
CA GLU A 88 0.10 15.24 11.65
C GLU A 88 -0.68 15.80 10.46
N TRP A 89 -0.05 15.92 9.28
CA TRP A 89 -0.77 16.25 8.05
C TRP A 89 -1.93 15.27 7.80
N LYS A 90 -1.67 13.96 7.96
CA LYS A 90 -2.67 12.91 7.78
C LYS A 90 -3.82 13.05 8.77
N ASN A 91 -3.52 13.38 10.03
CA ASN A 91 -4.53 13.59 11.07
C ASN A 91 -5.43 14.78 10.75
N GLN A 92 -4.85 15.91 10.32
CA GLN A 92 -5.59 17.12 9.98
C GLN A 92 -6.47 16.91 8.75
N LEU A 93 -5.94 16.32 7.68
CA LEU A 93 -6.72 15.96 6.51
C LEU A 93 -7.85 14.99 6.84
N GLY A 94 -7.57 13.96 7.65
CA GLY A 94 -8.57 13.00 8.10
C GLY A 94 -9.71 13.66 8.90
N SER A 95 -9.38 14.63 9.74
CA SER A 95 -10.37 15.38 10.53
C SER A 95 -11.27 16.25 9.64
N ALA A 96 -10.69 16.98 8.68
CA ALA A 96 -11.45 17.77 7.73
C ALA A 96 -12.36 16.90 6.83
N LEU A 97 -11.88 15.74 6.38
CA LEU A 97 -12.68 14.77 5.62
C LEU A 97 -13.86 14.23 6.45
N LEU A 98 -13.64 13.95 7.73
CA LEU A 98 -14.69 13.48 8.64
C LEU A 98 -15.79 14.53 8.82
N GLU A 99 -15.41 15.79 9.08
CA GLU A 99 -16.36 16.90 9.23
C GLU A 99 -17.16 17.14 7.94
N TYR A 100 -16.50 17.10 6.78
CA TYR A 100 -17.17 17.21 5.49
C TYR A 100 -18.17 16.06 5.26
N ALA A 101 -17.77 14.82 5.53
CA ALA A 101 -18.64 13.64 5.37
C ALA A 101 -19.85 13.66 6.32
N GLN A 102 -19.70 14.24 7.51
CA GLN A 102 -20.78 14.43 8.48
C GLN A 102 -21.69 15.64 8.16
N GLY A 103 -21.31 16.47 7.19
CA GLY A 103 -22.03 17.71 6.86
C GLY A 103 -21.85 18.83 7.90
N THR A 104 -20.87 18.69 8.80
CA THR A 104 -20.51 19.69 9.80
C THR A 104 -19.40 20.62 9.34
N GLY A 105 -18.67 20.24 8.28
CA GLY A 105 -17.65 21.04 7.61
C GLY A 105 -17.93 21.22 6.12
N ASP A 106 -17.07 21.99 5.45
CA ASP A 106 -17.16 22.25 4.01
C ASP A 106 -15.97 21.67 3.22
N TRP A 107 -16.15 21.55 1.91
CA TRP A 107 -15.11 21.03 1.02
C TRP A 107 -13.87 21.95 0.93
N ASN A 108 -14.00 23.25 1.23
CA ASN A 108 -12.87 24.15 1.23
C ASN A 108 -11.93 23.85 2.41
N ALA A 109 -12.47 23.49 3.58
CA ALA A 109 -11.66 23.03 4.71
C ALA A 109 -10.82 21.80 4.34
N VAL A 110 -11.40 20.83 3.61
CA VAL A 110 -10.66 19.67 3.08
C VAL A 110 -9.54 20.11 2.14
N LYS A 111 -9.82 21.03 1.20
CA LYS A 111 -8.79 21.55 0.29
C LYS A 111 -7.67 22.27 1.03
N THR A 112 -7.99 23.11 2.02
CA THR A 112 -7.00 23.82 2.83
C THR A 112 -6.14 22.84 3.61
N ALA A 113 -6.74 21.86 4.29
CA ALA A 113 -6.00 20.82 5.01
C ALA A 113 -5.09 20.02 4.07
N PHE A 114 -5.56 19.72 2.85
CA PHE A 114 -4.76 19.00 1.86
C PHE A 114 -3.59 19.84 1.34
N VAL A 115 -3.84 21.03 0.78
CA VAL A 115 -2.85 21.83 0.05
C VAL A 115 -1.94 22.61 0.99
N ASP A 116 -2.53 23.39 1.89
CA ASP A 116 -1.77 24.28 2.77
C ASP A 116 -1.12 23.48 3.90
N GLY A 117 -1.87 22.52 4.46
CA GLY A 117 -1.34 21.59 5.46
C GLY A 117 -0.14 20.80 4.93
N TRP A 118 -0.16 20.40 3.65
CA TRP A 118 0.99 19.66 3.08
C TRP A 118 2.24 20.53 3.11
N LYS A 119 2.12 21.78 2.65
CA LYS A 119 3.23 22.72 2.64
C LYS A 119 3.76 22.94 4.05
N THR A 120 2.89 23.21 5.02
CA THR A 120 3.27 23.45 6.41
C THR A 120 4.05 22.29 7.00
N GLU A 121 3.54 21.06 6.84
CA GLU A 121 4.16 19.88 7.43
C GLU A 121 5.42 19.45 6.69
N TYR A 122 5.49 19.66 5.37
CA TYR A 122 6.68 19.38 4.59
C TYR A 122 7.84 20.29 5.03
N ASP A 123 7.59 21.60 5.14
CA ASP A 123 8.58 22.61 5.57
C ASP A 123 9.04 22.40 7.02
N ALA A 124 8.24 21.71 7.86
CA ALA A 124 8.59 21.41 9.25
C ALA A 124 9.49 20.17 9.39
N ALA A 125 9.45 19.25 8.43
CA ALA A 125 10.12 17.96 8.50
C ALA A 125 11.38 17.84 7.60
N HIS A 126 11.58 18.77 6.65
CA HIS A 126 12.66 18.75 5.65
C HIS A 126 13.32 20.12 5.49
#